data_AF-A0A3Q0EK46-F1
#
_entry.id   AF-A0A3Q0EK46-F1
#
_cell.length_a   1.000
_cell.length_b   1.000
_cell.length_c   1.000
_cell.angle_alpha   90.00
_cell.angle_beta   90.00
_cell.angle_gamma   90.00
#
_symmetry.space_group_name_H-M   'P 1'
#
loop_
_entity.id
_entity.type
_entity.pdbx_description
1 polymer ?
#
loop_
_entity_poly.entity_id
_entity_poly.type
_entity_poly.pdbx_seq_one_letter_code
_entity_poly.pdbx_strand_id
1 'polypeptide(L)'
;MSRGTIEDVAIIGGLVGVQFIYAGNAVFMGYALSLGFSSLTIIILTSLATFLVLFPVSFFFERSKWPKNCDFKLIKQLLCLSFGGLLFQYLFLKGLDLTSPAMGTAMPNIAPGLIFIIAWISGLEKVNLNNQYSKVKIMGTVLCVLGALTMSIMQSISTAAPEQNSTLPLSKTPSGFVFNTQKMIGCFYLVVAVVILSSNVVLQAFTLGDFPAPMSLGAITSLLSAFMTATIQVLEKHRLKTGRLLLRSGNLIGYFIMAGAVSGICLSFNGWALKKKGPVFVSMFSPIGTVCSVIFAVIKLGESMSTGSLGGMFLMFTGLYLVLWAKGEEGLPNGNSLESEFDIERPLLC
;
A
#
# COMPACT_ATOMS: atom_id res chain seq x y z
N MET A 1 1.04 5.40 -36.79
CA MET A 1 1.29 4.90 -35.41
C MET A 1 0.78 3.48 -35.34
N SER A 2 1.64 2.50 -35.05
CA SER A 2 1.26 1.08 -35.00
C SER A 2 0.27 0.84 -33.85
N ARG A 3 -0.68 -0.09 -34.04
CA ARG A 3 -1.69 -0.47 -33.03
C ARG A 3 -1.03 -0.88 -31.70
N GLY A 4 0.17 -1.45 -31.73
CA GLY A 4 0.96 -1.78 -30.54
C GLY A 4 1.51 -0.54 -29.81
N THR A 5 1.94 0.49 -30.52
CA THR A 5 2.41 1.75 -29.91
C THR A 5 1.27 2.49 -29.20
N ILE A 6 0.04 2.41 -29.73
CA ILE A 6 -1.14 3.03 -29.09
C ILE A 6 -1.51 2.27 -27.81
N GLU A 7 -1.47 0.93 -27.83
CA GLU A 7 -1.74 0.10 -26.65
C GLU A 7 -0.70 0.36 -25.56
N ASP A 8 0.58 0.48 -25.91
CA ASP A 8 1.65 0.77 -24.95
C ASP A 8 1.53 2.16 -24.32
N VAL A 9 1.22 3.18 -25.13
CA VAL A 9 0.97 4.54 -24.62
C VAL A 9 -0.26 4.56 -23.72
N ALA A 10 -1.32 3.82 -24.06
CA ALA A 10 -2.52 3.71 -23.23
C ALA A 10 -2.24 2.98 -21.90
N ILE A 11 -1.43 1.93 -21.90
CA ILE A 11 -1.01 1.21 -20.69
C ILE A 11 -0.21 2.14 -19.77
N ILE A 12 0.81 2.82 -20.32
CA ILE A 12 1.65 3.75 -19.56
C ILE A 12 0.80 4.91 -19.01
N GLY A 13 0.00 5.55 -19.85
CA GLY A 13 -0.88 6.65 -19.44
C GLY A 13 -1.89 6.24 -18.38
N GLY A 14 -2.48 5.05 -18.52
CA GLY A 14 -3.40 4.50 -17.53
C GLY A 14 -2.72 4.18 -16.20
N LEU A 15 -1.52 3.60 -16.21
CA LEU A 15 -0.76 3.32 -14.99
C LEU A 15 -0.40 4.61 -14.24
N VAL A 16 0.03 5.65 -14.96
CA VAL A 16 0.26 6.98 -14.37
C VAL A 16 -1.03 7.55 -13.76
N GLY A 17 -2.15 7.45 -14.47
CA GLY A 17 -3.45 7.89 -13.97
C GLY A 17 -3.90 7.17 -12.69
N VAL A 18 -3.68 5.86 -12.62
CA VAL A 18 -3.99 5.05 -11.43
C VAL A 18 -3.17 5.52 -10.22
N GLN A 19 -1.88 5.81 -10.42
CA GLN A 19 -1.03 6.30 -9.34
C GLN A 19 -1.47 7.67 -8.84
N PHE A 20 -1.92 8.54 -9.74
CA PHE A 20 -2.54 9.83 -9.39
C PHE A 20 -3.79 9.65 -8.51
N ILE A 21 -4.63 8.67 -8.84
CA ILE A 21 -5.84 8.35 -8.08
C ILE A 21 -5.49 7.81 -6.69
N TYR A 22 -4.49 6.92 -6.57
CA TYR A 22 -4.04 6.42 -5.26
C TYR A 22 -3.45 7.53 -4.39
N ALA A 23 -2.66 8.43 -4.99
CA ALA A 23 -2.15 9.62 -4.32
C ALA A 23 -3.28 10.50 -3.79
N GLY A 24 -4.27 10.79 -4.64
CA GLY A 24 -5.45 11.56 -4.25
C GLY A 24 -6.25 10.88 -3.14
N ASN A 25 -6.41 9.56 -3.19
CA ASN A 25 -7.11 8.80 -2.16
C ASN A 25 -6.39 8.87 -0.80
N ALA A 26 -5.05 8.81 -0.78
CA ALA A 26 -4.29 8.95 0.47
C ALA A 26 -4.45 10.35 1.10
N VAL A 27 -4.38 11.41 0.30
CA VAL A 27 -4.63 12.79 0.75
C VAL A 27 -6.08 12.94 1.22
N PHE A 28 -7.04 12.37 0.51
CA PHE A 28 -8.45 12.38 0.90
C PHE A 28 -8.68 11.69 2.25
N MET A 29 -8.03 10.55 2.50
CA MET A 29 -8.12 9.82 3.77
C MET A 29 -7.54 10.65 4.92
N GLY A 30 -6.41 11.33 4.69
CA GLY A 30 -5.84 12.28 5.65
C GLY A 30 -6.78 13.46 5.93
N TYR A 31 -7.39 14.01 4.89
CA TYR A 31 -8.39 15.07 5.04
C TYR A 31 -9.64 14.61 5.79
N ALA A 32 -10.14 13.40 5.53
CA ALA A 32 -11.28 12.82 6.24
C ALA A 32 -10.98 12.67 7.74
N LEU A 33 -9.77 12.25 8.12
CA LEU A 33 -9.33 12.24 9.52
C LEU A 33 -9.36 13.65 10.13
N SER A 34 -8.87 14.66 9.40
CA SER A 34 -8.88 16.06 9.86
C SER A 34 -10.28 16.64 10.09
N LEU A 35 -11.30 16.14 9.36
CA LEU A 35 -12.71 16.48 9.56
C LEU A 35 -13.35 15.80 10.79
N GLY A 36 -12.59 14.99 11.53
CA GLY A 36 -13.04 14.30 12.74
C GLY A 36 -13.66 12.91 12.51
N PHE A 37 -13.50 12.32 11.32
CA PHE A 37 -13.91 10.93 11.10
C PHE A 37 -12.97 9.99 11.86
N SER A 38 -13.53 9.07 12.66
CA SER A 38 -12.71 8.07 13.32
C SER A 38 -12.14 7.05 12.33
N SER A 39 -10.88 6.64 12.53
CA SER A 39 -10.17 5.68 11.66
C SER A 39 -10.98 4.41 11.41
N LEU A 40 -11.65 3.86 12.44
CA LEU A 40 -12.51 2.68 12.31
C LEU A 40 -13.69 2.89 11.32
N THR A 41 -14.27 4.08 11.26
CA THR A 41 -15.37 4.38 10.32
C THR A 41 -14.88 4.40 8.89
N ILE A 42 -13.71 5.01 8.67
CA ILE A 42 -13.05 5.05 7.37
C ILE A 42 -12.74 3.62 6.90
N ILE A 43 -12.22 2.76 7.78
CA ILE A 43 -11.94 1.35 7.47
C ILE A 43 -13.21 0.61 7.08
N ILE A 44 -14.30 0.74 7.86
CA ILE A 44 -15.57 0.06 7.53
C ILE A 44 -16.09 0.50 6.16
N LEU A 45 -16.10 1.81 5.87
CA LEU A 45 -16.58 2.34 4.60
C LEU A 45 -15.73 1.86 3.42
N THR A 46 -14.41 1.90 3.55
CA THR A 46 -13.49 1.48 2.48
C THR A 46 -13.49 -0.03 2.27
N SER A 47 -13.55 -0.83 3.33
CA SER A 47 -13.69 -2.29 3.23
C SER A 47 -15.02 -2.70 2.61
N LEU A 48 -16.14 -2.07 2.99
CA LEU A 48 -17.44 -2.33 2.36
C LEU A 48 -17.49 -1.90 0.90
N ALA A 49 -16.93 -0.73 0.57
CA ALA A 49 -16.83 -0.28 -0.81
C ALA A 49 -16.00 -1.26 -1.66
N THR A 50 -14.87 -1.73 -1.11
CA THR A 50 -14.02 -2.74 -1.76
C THR A 50 -14.77 -4.04 -1.99
N PHE A 51 -15.51 -4.53 -0.99
CA PHE A 51 -16.36 -5.70 -1.13
C PHE A 51 -17.44 -5.52 -2.20
N LEU A 52 -18.18 -4.40 -2.18
CA LEU A 52 -19.25 -4.14 -3.14
C LEU A 52 -18.77 -4.11 -4.59
N VAL A 53 -17.53 -3.66 -4.82
CA VAL A 53 -16.94 -3.63 -6.17
C VAL A 53 -16.36 -5.00 -6.56
N LEU A 54 -15.64 -5.67 -5.67
CA LEU A 54 -14.99 -6.95 -5.97
C LEU A 54 -15.97 -8.12 -6.02
N PHE A 55 -17.03 -8.11 -5.22
CA PHE A 55 -18.01 -9.19 -5.13
C PHE A 55 -18.66 -9.53 -6.49
N PRO A 56 -19.25 -8.58 -7.26
CA PRO A 56 -19.83 -8.91 -8.55
C PRO A 56 -18.78 -9.43 -9.54
N VAL A 57 -17.60 -8.79 -9.59
CA VAL A 57 -16.51 -9.21 -10.49
C VAL A 57 -16.04 -10.63 -10.15
N SER A 58 -15.84 -10.92 -8.88
CA SER A 58 -15.50 -12.26 -8.38
C SER A 58 -16.56 -13.30 -8.75
N PHE A 59 -17.83 -12.97 -8.52
CA PHE A 59 -18.94 -13.90 -8.77
C PHE A 59 -19.08 -14.26 -10.25
N PHE A 60 -18.81 -13.32 -11.16
CA PHE A 60 -18.86 -13.58 -12.60
C PHE A 60 -17.62 -14.31 -13.13
N PHE A 61 -16.41 -13.97 -12.65
CA PHE A 61 -15.16 -14.46 -13.25
C PHE A 61 -14.54 -15.67 -12.53
N GLU A 62 -14.68 -15.77 -11.21
CA GLU A 62 -13.91 -16.73 -10.39
C GLU A 62 -14.78 -17.77 -9.68
N ARG A 63 -16.11 -17.70 -9.80
CA ARG A 63 -17.04 -18.65 -9.18
C ARG A 63 -16.72 -20.11 -9.50
N SER A 64 -16.22 -20.40 -10.70
CA SER A 64 -15.83 -21.76 -11.09
C SER A 64 -14.55 -22.27 -10.40
N LYS A 65 -13.74 -21.37 -9.83
CA LYS A 65 -12.46 -21.67 -9.17
C LYS A 65 -12.58 -21.77 -7.65
N TRP A 66 -13.79 -21.61 -7.11
CA TRP A 66 -14.01 -21.69 -5.68
C TRP A 66 -13.75 -23.12 -5.18
N PRO A 67 -13.11 -23.28 -4.01
CA PRO A 67 -12.90 -24.58 -3.43
C PRO A 67 -14.25 -25.22 -3.11
N LYS A 68 -14.38 -26.51 -3.41
CA LYS A 68 -15.61 -27.27 -3.15
C LYS A 68 -15.78 -27.57 -1.66
N ASN A 69 -14.69 -27.61 -0.90
CA ASN A 69 -14.67 -27.87 0.53
C ASN A 69 -13.95 -26.74 1.26
N CYS A 70 -14.62 -26.14 2.26
CA CYS A 70 -14.00 -25.20 3.18
C CYS A 70 -13.36 -25.96 4.34
N ASP A 71 -12.06 -26.22 4.25
CA ASP A 71 -11.31 -26.82 5.36
C ASP A 71 -11.09 -25.80 6.50
N PHE A 72 -10.97 -26.28 7.73
CA PHE A 72 -10.70 -25.46 8.91
C PHE A 72 -9.39 -24.67 8.76
N LYS A 73 -8.38 -25.24 8.08
CA LYS A 73 -7.14 -24.57 7.71
C LYS A 73 -7.40 -23.29 6.90
N LEU A 74 -8.26 -23.38 5.89
CA LEU A 74 -8.59 -22.27 4.99
C LEU A 74 -9.37 -21.17 5.72
N ILE A 75 -10.31 -21.55 6.59
CA ILE A 75 -11.03 -20.59 7.45
C ILE A 75 -10.05 -19.82 8.36
N LYS A 76 -9.09 -20.52 8.97
CA LYS A 76 -8.07 -19.88 9.82
C LYS A 76 -7.18 -18.93 9.01
N GLN A 77 -6.76 -19.32 7.80
CA GLN A 77 -5.99 -18.45 6.90
C GLN A 77 -6.78 -17.20 6.51
N LEU A 78 -8.06 -17.34 6.11
CA LEU A 78 -8.93 -16.22 5.78
C LEU A 78 -9.09 -15.26 6.96
N LEU A 79 -9.30 -15.77 8.17
CA LEU A 79 -9.45 -14.95 9.36
C LEU A 79 -8.15 -14.22 9.69
N CYS A 80 -7.00 -14.90 9.59
CA CYS A 80 -5.68 -14.30 9.83
C CYS A 80 -5.37 -13.21 8.79
N LEU A 81 -5.64 -13.46 7.51
CA LEU A 81 -5.46 -12.51 6.42
C LEU A 81 -6.37 -11.28 6.58
N SER A 82 -7.63 -11.49 6.98
CA SER A 82 -8.59 -10.40 7.22
C SER A 82 -8.20 -9.55 8.43
N PHE A 83 -7.74 -10.19 9.51
CA PHE A 83 -7.26 -9.51 10.70
C PHE A 83 -5.99 -8.71 10.43
N GLY A 84 -5.04 -9.28 9.69
CA GLY A 84 -3.82 -8.60 9.30
C GLY A 84 -4.10 -7.40 8.38
N GLY A 85 -5.01 -7.52 7.41
CA GLY A 85 -5.46 -6.39 6.58
C GLY A 85 -6.12 -5.27 7.40
N LEU A 86 -6.98 -5.63 8.35
CA LEU A 86 -7.58 -4.68 9.31
C LEU A 86 -6.50 -3.95 10.11
N LEU A 87 -5.53 -4.71 10.67
CA LEU A 87 -4.49 -4.16 11.51
C LEU A 87 -3.57 -3.21 10.72
N PHE A 88 -3.21 -3.60 9.49
CA PHE A 88 -2.50 -2.73 8.56
C PHE A 88 -3.25 -1.40 8.37
N GLN A 89 -4.52 -1.45 7.99
CA GLN A 89 -5.26 -0.24 7.65
C GLN A 89 -5.52 0.66 8.85
N TYR A 90 -5.71 0.07 10.03
CA TYR A 90 -5.80 0.80 11.29
C TYR A 90 -4.50 1.52 11.65
N LEU A 91 -3.37 0.82 11.62
CA LEU A 91 -2.06 1.41 11.93
C LEU A 91 -1.65 2.43 10.87
N PHE A 92 -1.98 2.17 9.60
CA PHE A 92 -1.75 3.10 8.50
C PHE A 92 -2.51 4.41 8.72
N LEU A 93 -3.80 4.35 9.05
CA LEU A 93 -4.60 5.55 9.32
C LEU A 93 -4.14 6.29 10.58
N LYS A 94 -3.76 5.59 11.64
CA LYS A 94 -3.15 6.23 12.83
C LYS A 94 -1.81 6.87 12.50
N GLY A 95 -0.99 6.22 11.69
CA GLY A 95 0.26 6.77 11.20
C GLY A 95 0.03 8.02 10.36
N LEU A 96 -0.97 7.99 9.48
CA LEU A 96 -1.38 9.11 8.63
C LEU A 96 -1.84 10.32 9.45
N ASP A 97 -2.66 10.08 10.48
CA ASP A 97 -3.19 11.12 11.39
C ASP A 97 -2.09 11.83 12.17
N LEU A 98 -1.06 11.09 12.59
CA LEU A 98 0.08 11.61 13.35
C LEU A 98 1.22 12.13 12.46
N THR A 99 1.17 11.90 11.15
CA THR A 99 2.23 12.30 10.21
C THR A 99 1.68 13.13 9.06
N SER A 100 1.92 12.71 7.82
CA SER A 100 1.63 13.40 6.59
C SER A 100 1.17 12.38 5.55
N PRO A 101 0.24 12.74 4.64
CA PRO A 101 -0.11 11.93 3.48
C PRO A 101 1.10 11.52 2.63
N ALA A 102 2.11 12.38 2.50
CA ALA A 102 3.33 12.09 1.77
C ALA A 102 4.09 10.90 2.38
N MET A 103 4.27 10.91 3.71
CA MET A 103 4.88 9.82 4.46
C MET A 103 4.09 8.52 4.33
N GLY A 104 2.76 8.61 4.46
CA GLY A 104 1.85 7.48 4.27
C GLY A 104 1.99 6.84 2.89
N THR A 105 2.10 7.62 1.81
CA THR A 105 2.28 7.07 0.45
C THR A 105 3.69 6.60 0.13
N ALA A 106 4.70 7.04 0.89
CA ALA A 106 6.08 6.62 0.67
C ALA A 106 6.37 5.25 1.31
N MET A 107 5.88 5.04 2.53
CA MET A 107 6.18 3.84 3.34
C MET A 107 5.82 2.51 2.66
N PRO A 108 4.68 2.35 1.97
CA PRO A 108 4.36 1.14 1.22
C PRO A 108 5.36 0.76 0.12
N ASN A 109 6.18 1.69 -0.40
CA ASN A 109 7.22 1.36 -1.38
C ASN A 109 8.38 0.54 -0.77
N ILE A 110 8.47 0.42 0.55
CA ILE A 110 9.40 -0.48 1.23
C ILE A 110 8.87 -1.92 1.18
N ALA A 111 7.55 -2.09 1.02
CA ALA A 111 6.88 -3.39 1.11
C ALA A 111 7.49 -4.45 0.19
N PRO A 112 7.85 -4.19 -1.09
CA PRO A 112 8.46 -5.20 -1.95
C PRO A 112 9.77 -5.79 -1.40
N GLY A 113 10.62 -4.97 -0.77
CA GLY A 113 11.85 -5.43 -0.14
C GLY A 113 11.57 -6.30 1.09
N LEU A 114 10.62 -5.89 1.95
CA LEU A 114 10.23 -6.70 3.11
C LEU A 114 9.51 -8.00 2.71
N ILE A 115 8.67 -7.96 1.66
CA ILE A 115 8.01 -9.15 1.11
C ILE A 115 9.07 -10.16 0.67
N PHE A 116 10.14 -9.71 -0.01
CA PHE A 116 11.24 -10.60 -0.39
C PHE A 116 11.91 -11.26 0.81
N ILE A 117 12.23 -10.50 1.87
CA ILE A 117 12.81 -11.06 3.11
C ILE A 117 11.87 -12.08 3.75
N ILE A 118 10.59 -11.74 3.88
CA ILE A 118 9.61 -12.64 4.53
C ILE A 118 9.38 -13.89 3.65
N ALA A 119 9.34 -13.73 2.33
CA ALA A 119 9.19 -14.83 1.39
C ALA A 119 10.39 -15.79 1.42
N TRP A 120 11.62 -15.26 1.55
CA TRP A 120 12.81 -16.06 1.81
C TRP A 120 12.64 -16.88 3.08
N ILE A 121 12.37 -16.22 4.21
CA ILE A 121 12.27 -16.88 5.53
C ILE A 121 11.15 -17.95 5.52
N SER A 122 10.06 -17.67 4.80
CA SER A 122 8.92 -18.59 4.65
C SER A 122 9.17 -19.72 3.64
N GLY A 123 10.33 -19.74 2.97
CA GLY A 123 10.69 -20.76 1.98
C GLY A 123 9.94 -20.65 0.64
N LEU A 124 9.21 -19.56 0.40
CA LEU A 124 8.54 -19.29 -0.88
C LEU A 124 9.53 -18.92 -1.99
N GLU A 125 10.64 -18.29 -1.62
CA GLU A 125 11.69 -17.89 -2.54
C GLU A 125 12.99 -18.62 -2.17
N LYS A 126 13.50 -19.46 -3.08
CA LYS A 126 14.83 -20.06 -2.91
C LYS A 126 15.87 -19.06 -3.34
N VAL A 127 16.65 -18.57 -2.39
CA VAL A 127 17.66 -17.58 -2.71
C VAL A 127 19.06 -18.16 -2.63
N ASN A 128 19.72 -18.16 -3.76
CA ASN A 128 21.11 -18.59 -3.86
C ASN A 128 22.00 -17.36 -3.68
N LEU A 129 22.64 -17.23 -2.51
CA LEU A 129 23.53 -16.10 -2.17
C LEU A 129 24.71 -15.92 -3.14
N ASN A 130 25.01 -16.94 -3.94
CA ASN A 130 26.05 -16.86 -4.96
C ASN A 130 25.57 -16.18 -6.25
N ASN A 131 24.26 -16.07 -6.46
CA ASN A 131 23.67 -15.42 -7.63
C ASN A 131 23.74 -13.89 -7.50
N GLN A 132 24.16 -13.22 -8.59
CA GLN A 132 24.26 -11.76 -8.63
C GLN A 132 22.90 -11.09 -8.41
N TYR A 133 21.82 -11.66 -8.95
CA TYR A 133 20.46 -11.13 -8.78
C TYR A 133 19.99 -11.15 -7.33
N SER A 134 20.30 -12.22 -6.59
CA SER A 134 19.99 -12.34 -5.17
C SER A 134 20.73 -11.30 -4.31
N LYS A 135 21.99 -10.98 -4.65
CA LYS A 135 22.73 -9.89 -4.00
C LYS A 135 22.09 -8.52 -4.28
N VAL A 136 21.66 -8.29 -5.52
CA VAL A 136 20.98 -7.03 -5.91
C VAL A 136 19.65 -6.87 -5.18
N LYS A 137 18.85 -7.93 -4.99
CA LYS A 137 17.62 -7.88 -4.19
C LYS A 137 17.87 -7.51 -2.73
N ILE A 138 18.89 -8.10 -2.11
CA ILE A 138 19.26 -7.78 -0.71
C ILE A 138 19.72 -6.32 -0.62
N MET A 139 20.62 -5.89 -1.50
CA MET A 139 21.12 -4.52 -1.53
C MET A 139 19.99 -3.50 -1.77
N GLY A 140 19.10 -3.77 -2.72
CA GLY A 140 17.94 -2.93 -2.99
C GLY A 140 16.99 -2.83 -1.78
N THR A 141 16.80 -3.93 -1.07
CA THR A 141 15.98 -3.95 0.16
C THR A 141 16.60 -3.09 1.27
N VAL A 142 17.92 -3.21 1.49
CA VAL A 142 18.65 -2.36 2.46
C VAL A 142 18.50 -0.88 2.06
N LEU A 143 18.62 -0.57 0.78
CA LEU A 143 18.47 0.80 0.27
C LEU A 143 17.04 1.34 0.48
N CYS A 144 16.00 0.52 0.28
CA CYS A 144 14.61 0.89 0.58
C CYS A 144 14.42 1.27 2.04
N VAL A 145 14.93 0.42 2.95
CA VAL A 145 14.80 0.64 4.40
C VAL A 145 15.56 1.88 4.84
N LEU A 146 16.80 2.05 4.36
CA LEU A 146 17.61 3.25 4.65
C LEU A 146 16.93 4.51 4.12
N GLY A 147 16.45 4.50 2.87
CA GLY A 147 15.75 5.64 2.26
C GLY A 147 14.52 6.06 3.05
N ALA A 148 13.71 5.08 3.48
CA ALA A 148 12.53 5.35 4.30
C ALA A 148 12.86 5.89 5.70
N LEU A 149 13.90 5.36 6.35
CA LEU A 149 14.38 5.87 7.63
C LEU A 149 14.89 7.31 7.49
N THR A 150 15.69 7.60 6.47
CA THR A 150 16.15 8.96 6.17
C THR A 150 14.97 9.89 5.90
N MET A 151 14.01 9.48 5.08
CA MET A 151 12.80 10.27 4.79
C MET A 151 12.02 10.59 6.07
N SER A 152 11.75 9.57 6.90
CA SER A 152 11.06 9.68 8.18
C SER A 152 11.73 10.65 9.14
N ILE A 153 13.03 10.47 9.35
CA ILE A 153 13.82 11.30 10.25
C ILE A 153 13.81 12.75 9.77
N MET A 154 14.11 12.98 8.48
CA MET A 154 14.20 14.33 7.93
C MET A 154 12.85 15.08 7.93
N GLN A 155 11.74 14.37 7.67
CA GLN A 155 10.40 14.95 7.75
C GLN A 155 9.99 15.29 9.20
N SER A 156 10.39 14.46 10.16
CA SER A 156 10.13 14.70 11.59
C SER A 156 10.86 15.93 12.13
N ILE A 157 12.01 16.27 11.53
CA ILE A 157 12.85 17.43 11.91
C ILE A 157 12.35 18.71 11.23
N SER A 158 12.07 18.70 9.93
CA SER A 158 11.70 19.92 9.19
C SER A 158 10.40 20.56 9.62
N THR A 159 9.51 19.80 10.26
CA THR A 159 8.24 20.32 10.79
C THR A 159 8.30 20.68 12.27
N ALA A 160 9.45 20.48 12.92
CA ALA A 160 9.75 20.98 14.26
C ALA A 160 10.47 22.35 14.24
N ALA A 161 10.80 22.87 13.06
CA ALA A 161 11.28 24.25 12.92
C ALA A 161 10.09 25.20 13.15
N PRO A 162 10.13 26.06 14.19
CA PRO A 162 9.03 26.97 14.46
C PRO A 162 8.88 27.97 13.33
N GLU A 163 7.63 28.24 12.94
CA GLU A 163 7.28 29.43 12.17
C GLU A 163 7.87 30.65 12.88
N GLN A 164 8.82 31.34 12.23
CA GLN A 164 9.30 32.64 12.68
C GLN A 164 8.19 33.66 12.48
N ASN A 165 7.21 33.70 13.38
CA ASN A 165 6.26 34.78 13.54
C ASN A 165 6.00 35.03 15.03
N SER A 166 7.00 35.57 15.73
CA SER A 166 6.78 36.52 16.82
C SER A 166 8.11 37.14 17.25
N THR A 167 8.13 38.47 17.17
CA THR A 167 9.15 39.39 17.65
C THR A 167 9.48 39.19 19.13
N LEU A 168 10.74 38.84 19.47
CA LEU A 168 11.53 39.33 20.61
C LEU A 168 12.87 38.56 20.70
N PRO A 169 14.02 39.24 20.93
CA PRO A 169 15.32 38.59 20.93
C PRO A 169 15.66 38.08 22.34
N LEU A 170 15.63 36.77 22.55
CA LEU A 170 16.27 36.18 23.73
C LEU A 170 17.06 34.92 23.33
N SER A 171 18.38 35.01 23.53
CA SER A 171 19.37 33.93 23.59
C SER A 171 19.24 32.79 22.57
N LYS A 172 19.88 32.97 21.40
CA LYS A 172 20.16 31.88 20.46
C LYS A 172 21.31 31.02 21.01
N THR A 173 20.98 29.85 21.54
CA THR A 173 21.90 28.71 21.59
C THR A 173 21.78 27.95 20.27
N PRO A 174 22.83 27.83 19.45
CA PRO A 174 22.78 27.07 18.21
C PRO A 174 23.17 25.61 18.50
N SER A 175 22.21 24.70 18.64
CA SER A 175 22.35 23.24 18.42
C SER A 175 21.25 22.47 19.13
N GLY A 176 20.48 21.70 18.37
CA GLY A 176 19.52 20.73 18.92
C GLY A 176 18.53 20.29 17.86
N PHE A 177 18.65 19.05 17.38
CA PHE A 177 17.59 18.39 16.61
C PHE A 177 16.35 18.27 17.50
N VAL A 178 15.37 19.17 17.35
CA VAL A 178 14.07 19.06 18.04
C VAL A 178 13.25 18.02 17.27
N PHE A 179 13.07 16.83 17.85
CA PHE A 179 12.25 15.79 17.25
C PHE A 179 10.79 15.98 17.65
N ASN A 180 9.88 15.97 16.67
CA ASN A 180 8.46 15.90 16.96
C ASN A 180 8.10 14.45 17.36
N THR A 181 8.01 14.19 18.67
CA THR A 181 7.70 12.87 19.24
C THR A 181 6.42 12.26 18.66
N GLN A 182 5.38 13.07 18.40
CA GLN A 182 4.13 12.57 17.81
C GLN A 182 4.33 12.07 16.37
N LYS A 183 5.10 12.80 15.56
CA LYS A 183 5.45 12.37 14.20
C LYS A 183 6.32 11.13 14.20
N MET A 184 7.25 11.02 15.16
CA MET A 184 8.08 9.83 15.31
C MET A 184 7.25 8.58 15.66
N ILE A 185 6.28 8.73 16.57
CA ILE A 185 5.30 7.68 16.90
C ILE A 185 4.48 7.31 15.66
N GLY A 186 4.03 8.31 14.88
CA GLY A 186 3.31 8.08 13.64
C GLY A 186 4.14 7.34 12.58
N CYS A 187 5.42 7.67 12.42
CA CYS A 187 6.33 6.93 11.54
C CYS A 187 6.55 5.49 12.02
N PHE A 188 6.66 5.26 13.34
CA PHE A 188 6.71 3.91 13.89
C PHE A 188 5.44 3.12 13.55
N TYR A 189 4.26 3.73 13.68
CA TYR A 189 3.00 3.12 13.24
C TYR A 189 3.02 2.76 11.74
N LEU A 190 3.54 3.63 10.88
CA LEU A 190 3.66 3.35 9.44
C LEU A 190 4.64 2.19 9.16
N VAL A 191 5.79 2.14 9.83
CA VAL A 191 6.75 1.02 9.66
C VAL A 191 6.11 -0.31 10.06
N VAL A 192 5.46 -0.35 11.23
CA VAL A 192 4.75 -1.56 11.69
C VAL A 192 3.63 -1.92 10.72
N ALA A 193 2.90 -0.93 10.19
CA ALA A 193 1.88 -1.15 9.17
C ALA A 193 2.48 -1.82 7.92
N VAL A 194 3.62 -1.33 7.41
CA VAL A 194 4.26 -1.92 6.22
C VAL A 194 4.77 -3.34 6.49
N VAL A 195 5.30 -3.63 7.67
CA VAL A 195 5.68 -5.02 8.05
C VAL A 195 4.47 -5.95 8.03
N ILE A 196 3.33 -5.49 8.56
CA ILE A 196 2.07 -6.23 8.54
C ILE A 196 1.56 -6.39 7.12
N LEU A 197 1.60 -5.34 6.30
CA LEU A 197 1.24 -5.41 4.88
C LEU A 197 2.07 -6.48 4.16
N SER A 198 3.39 -6.44 4.28
CA SER A 198 4.30 -7.40 3.67
C SER A 198 4.02 -8.84 4.13
N SER A 199 3.75 -9.02 5.43
CA SER A 199 3.38 -10.34 5.98
C SER A 199 2.03 -10.82 5.44
N ASN A 200 1.04 -9.94 5.30
CA ASN A 200 -0.26 -10.26 4.73
C ASN A 200 -0.15 -10.64 3.25
N VAL A 201 0.69 -9.97 2.48
CA VAL A 201 0.92 -10.33 1.06
C VAL A 201 1.55 -11.72 0.95
N VAL A 202 2.51 -12.04 1.81
CA VAL A 202 3.09 -13.40 1.85
C VAL A 202 2.05 -14.44 2.28
N LEU A 203 1.26 -14.17 3.31
CA LEU A 203 0.18 -15.05 3.74
C LEU A 203 -0.91 -15.20 2.66
N GLN A 204 -1.19 -14.14 1.92
CA GLN A 204 -2.11 -14.15 0.78
C GLN A 204 -1.61 -15.09 -0.31
N ALA A 205 -0.31 -15.09 -0.63
CA ALA A 205 0.28 -16.01 -1.60
C ALA A 205 0.09 -17.49 -1.18
N PHE A 206 0.29 -17.82 0.10
CA PHE A 206 -0.01 -19.16 0.61
C PHE A 206 -1.49 -19.52 0.50
N THR A 207 -2.37 -18.58 0.86
CA THR A 207 -3.82 -18.80 0.84
C THR A 207 -4.32 -18.97 -0.60
N LEU A 208 -3.69 -18.32 -1.58
CA LEU A 208 -4.00 -18.48 -3.01
C LEU A 208 -3.63 -19.86 -3.55
N GLY A 209 -2.68 -20.56 -2.92
CA GLY A 209 -2.40 -21.97 -3.25
C GLY A 209 -3.58 -22.89 -2.90
N ASP A 210 -4.22 -22.67 -1.75
CA ASP A 210 -5.38 -23.44 -1.30
C ASP A 210 -6.72 -22.89 -1.91
N PHE A 211 -6.76 -21.60 -2.26
CA PHE A 211 -7.92 -20.87 -2.80
C PHE A 211 -7.52 -20.08 -4.07
N PRO A 212 -7.58 -20.67 -5.28
CA PRO A 212 -7.03 -20.08 -6.51
C PRO A 212 -7.94 -19.03 -7.17
N ALA A 213 -8.53 -18.14 -6.35
CA ALA A 213 -9.44 -17.09 -6.76
C ALA A 213 -9.10 -15.76 -6.04
N PRO A 214 -8.13 -14.98 -6.56
CA PRO A 214 -7.64 -13.79 -5.87
C PRO A 214 -8.65 -12.68 -5.67
N MET A 215 -9.56 -12.45 -6.63
CA MET A 215 -10.60 -11.42 -6.48
C MET A 215 -11.63 -11.85 -5.44
N SER A 216 -12.00 -13.13 -5.45
CA SER A 216 -12.90 -13.68 -4.43
C SER A 216 -12.28 -13.69 -3.05
N LEU A 217 -10.98 -13.97 -2.95
CA LEU A 217 -10.23 -13.93 -1.69
C LEU A 217 -10.27 -12.52 -1.11
N GLY A 218 -9.98 -11.51 -1.94
CA GLY A 218 -10.04 -10.09 -1.55
C GLY A 218 -11.45 -9.63 -1.15
N ALA A 219 -12.50 -10.09 -1.85
CA ALA A 219 -13.88 -9.80 -1.46
C ALA A 219 -14.23 -10.40 -0.08
N ILE A 220 -13.91 -11.67 0.14
CA ILE A 220 -14.20 -12.34 1.43
C ILE A 220 -13.42 -11.69 2.57
N THR A 221 -12.13 -11.41 2.38
CA THR A 221 -11.32 -10.80 3.43
C THR A 221 -11.68 -9.35 3.73
N SER A 222 -12.07 -8.58 2.70
CA SER A 222 -12.60 -7.22 2.91
C SER A 222 -13.91 -7.24 3.69
N LEU A 223 -14.83 -8.16 3.39
CA LEU A 223 -16.07 -8.32 4.16
C LEU A 223 -15.81 -8.71 5.62
N LEU A 224 -14.93 -9.71 5.86
CA LEU A 224 -14.54 -10.11 7.21
C LEU A 224 -13.84 -8.97 7.97
N SER A 225 -12.97 -8.22 7.32
CA SER A 225 -12.32 -7.04 7.92
C SER A 225 -13.34 -5.97 8.32
N ALA A 226 -14.37 -5.73 7.50
CA ALA A 226 -15.43 -4.78 7.81
C ALA A 226 -16.23 -5.23 9.04
N PHE A 227 -16.57 -6.52 9.12
CA PHE A 227 -17.30 -7.10 10.25
C PHE A 227 -16.48 -7.03 11.55
N MET A 228 -15.20 -7.40 11.51
CA MET A 228 -14.29 -7.31 12.66
C MET A 228 -14.14 -5.86 13.12
N THR A 229 -13.97 -4.92 12.19
CA THR A 229 -13.84 -3.49 12.51
C THR A 229 -15.13 -2.93 13.10
N ALA A 230 -16.29 -3.30 12.55
CA ALA A 230 -17.58 -2.89 13.09
C ALA A 230 -17.79 -3.39 14.51
N THR A 231 -17.41 -4.65 14.79
CA THR A 231 -17.47 -5.24 16.12
C THR A 231 -16.59 -4.46 17.10
N ILE A 232 -15.33 -4.18 16.75
CA ILE A 232 -14.42 -3.35 17.56
C ILE A 232 -15.01 -1.96 17.81
N GLN A 233 -15.59 -1.33 16.78
CA GLN A 233 -16.18 0.00 16.91
C GLN A 233 -17.39 0.02 17.87
N VAL A 234 -18.23 -1.02 17.83
CA VAL A 234 -19.38 -1.17 18.73
C VAL A 234 -18.91 -1.38 20.17
N LEU A 235 -17.90 -2.23 20.37
CA LEU A 235 -17.31 -2.51 21.68
C LEU A 235 -16.66 -1.26 22.30
N GLU A 236 -15.89 -0.48 21.53
CA GLU A 236 -15.21 0.72 22.04
C GLU A 236 -16.17 1.87 22.39
N LYS A 237 -17.22 2.08 21.58
CA LYS A 237 -18.02 3.31 21.69
C LYS A 237 -19.32 3.18 22.47
N HIS A 238 -19.84 1.98 22.77
CA HIS A 238 -21.11 1.69 23.49
C HIS A 238 -22.38 2.49 23.07
N ARG A 239 -22.26 3.46 22.15
CA ARG A 239 -23.28 4.33 21.58
C ARG A 239 -22.90 4.67 20.14
N LEU A 240 -23.86 4.48 19.25
CA LEU A 240 -23.78 4.79 17.82
C LEU A 240 -23.77 6.32 17.55
N LYS A 241 -22.84 7.07 18.15
CA LYS A 241 -22.61 8.48 17.78
C LYS A 241 -22.15 8.60 16.32
N THR A 242 -21.52 7.56 15.77
CA THR A 242 -21.12 7.43 14.36
C THR A 242 -22.31 7.54 13.41
N GLY A 243 -23.46 6.93 13.75
CA GLY A 243 -24.67 6.99 12.90
C GLY A 243 -25.16 8.42 12.67
N ARG A 244 -24.98 9.32 13.64
CA ARG A 244 -25.44 10.72 13.56
C ARG A 244 -24.53 11.62 12.70
N LEU A 245 -23.23 11.31 12.63
CA LEU A 245 -22.27 12.00 11.75
C LEU A 245 -22.43 11.50 10.30
N LEU A 246 -22.56 10.18 10.12
CA LEU A 246 -22.80 9.55 8.80
C LEU A 246 -24.09 10.04 8.15
N LEU A 247 -25.17 10.16 8.93
CA LEU A 247 -26.50 10.61 8.46
C LEU A 247 -26.53 12.12 8.16
N ARG A 248 -25.71 12.92 8.83
CA ARG A 248 -25.62 14.37 8.58
C ARG A 248 -24.80 14.72 7.33
N SER A 249 -23.97 13.79 6.86
CA SER A 249 -23.12 13.96 5.69
C SER A 249 -23.39 12.89 4.63
N GLY A 250 -24.66 12.73 4.20
CA GLY A 250 -25.04 11.81 3.12
C GLY A 250 -24.22 12.00 1.82
N ASN A 251 -23.79 13.23 1.54
CA ASN A 251 -22.89 13.56 0.44
C ASN A 251 -21.52 12.88 0.54
N LEU A 252 -21.04 12.59 1.75
CA LEU A 252 -19.74 11.97 1.99
C LEU A 252 -19.77 10.46 1.74
N ILE A 253 -20.89 9.79 2.04
CA ILE A 253 -21.11 8.39 1.69
C ILE A 253 -21.05 8.23 0.16
N GLY A 254 -21.72 9.13 -0.57
CA GLY A 254 -21.62 9.18 -2.03
C GLY A 254 -20.18 9.36 -2.51
N TYR A 255 -19.39 10.22 -1.85
CA TYR A 255 -17.98 10.40 -2.17
C TYR A 255 -17.15 9.13 -1.92
N PHE A 256 -17.32 8.45 -0.78
CA PHE A 256 -16.59 7.21 -0.49
C PHE A 256 -16.95 6.08 -1.48
N ILE A 257 -18.21 6.00 -1.90
CA ILE A 257 -18.65 5.05 -2.93
C ILE A 257 -18.01 5.40 -4.27
N MET A 258 -18.01 6.67 -4.65
CA MET A 258 -17.36 7.12 -5.89
C MET A 258 -15.84 6.89 -5.86
N ALA A 259 -15.18 7.22 -4.75
CA ALA A 259 -13.75 6.96 -4.55
C ALA A 259 -13.44 5.45 -4.59
N GLY A 260 -14.29 4.62 -3.98
CA GLY A 260 -14.20 3.17 -4.03
C GLY A 260 -14.41 2.61 -5.45
N ALA A 261 -15.38 3.12 -6.19
CA ALA A 261 -15.64 2.72 -7.58
C ALA A 261 -14.46 3.08 -8.50
N VAL A 262 -13.94 4.31 -8.39
CA VAL A 262 -12.76 4.76 -9.13
C VAL A 262 -11.54 3.91 -8.76
N SER A 263 -11.32 3.63 -7.47
CA SER A 263 -10.23 2.76 -7.02
C SER A 263 -10.37 1.31 -7.50
N GLY A 264 -11.60 0.80 -7.60
CA GLY A 264 -11.86 -0.54 -8.13
C GLY A 264 -11.63 -0.65 -9.64
N ILE A 265 -11.97 0.40 -10.40
CA ILE A 265 -11.60 0.51 -11.82
C ILE A 265 -10.08 0.52 -11.96
N CYS A 266 -9.39 1.31 -11.12
CA CYS A 266 -7.93 1.36 -11.09
C CYS A 266 -7.30 0.00 -10.78
N LEU A 267 -7.84 -0.73 -9.80
CA LEU A 267 -7.38 -2.07 -9.45
C LEU A 267 -7.59 -3.06 -10.61
N SER A 268 -8.73 -2.96 -11.30
CA SER A 268 -9.01 -3.77 -12.50
C SER A 268 -8.02 -3.46 -13.63
N PHE A 269 -7.71 -2.17 -13.84
CA PHE A 269 -6.72 -1.74 -14.82
C PHE A 269 -5.31 -2.21 -14.45
N ASN A 270 -4.90 -2.08 -13.19
CA ASN A 270 -3.63 -2.63 -12.69
C ASN A 270 -3.56 -4.14 -12.92
N GLY A 271 -4.63 -4.88 -12.63
CA GLY A 271 -4.70 -6.32 -12.90
C GLY A 271 -4.57 -6.67 -14.38
N TRP A 272 -5.16 -5.86 -15.27
CA TRP A 272 -5.01 -6.03 -16.72
C TRP A 272 -3.59 -5.70 -17.21
N ALA A 273 -3.04 -4.57 -16.78
CA ALA A 273 -1.67 -4.16 -17.09
C ALA A 273 -0.63 -5.16 -16.56
N LEU A 274 -0.86 -5.71 -15.36
CA LEU A 274 -0.08 -6.76 -14.74
C LEU A 274 -0.04 -8.02 -15.61
N LYS A 275 -1.18 -8.46 -16.13
CA LYS A 275 -1.27 -9.61 -17.04
C LYS A 275 -0.53 -9.38 -18.36
N LYS A 276 -0.55 -8.15 -18.88
CA LYS A 276 0.04 -7.80 -20.18
C LYS A 276 1.54 -7.53 -20.14
N LYS A 277 2.01 -6.78 -19.14
CA LYS A 277 3.40 -6.28 -19.05
C LYS A 277 4.20 -6.87 -17.88
N GLY A 278 3.55 -7.62 -16.99
CA GLY A 278 4.17 -8.23 -15.83
C GLY A 278 4.23 -7.32 -14.59
N PRO A 279 4.49 -7.90 -13.41
CA PRO A 279 4.44 -7.19 -12.13
C PRO A 279 5.50 -6.11 -12.01
N VAL A 280 6.70 -6.40 -12.50
CA VAL A 280 7.84 -5.47 -12.47
C VAL A 280 7.51 -4.18 -13.19
N PHE A 281 6.89 -4.27 -14.38
CA PHE A 281 6.51 -3.10 -15.16
C PHE A 281 5.47 -2.24 -14.44
N VAL A 282 4.44 -2.85 -13.83
CA VAL A 282 3.40 -2.11 -13.10
C VAL A 282 3.98 -1.45 -11.84
N SER A 283 4.82 -2.17 -11.08
CA SER A 283 5.40 -1.67 -9.83
C SER A 283 6.38 -0.50 -10.03
N MET A 284 7.01 -0.37 -11.21
CA MET A 284 7.86 0.78 -11.55
C MET A 284 7.12 2.13 -11.52
N PHE A 285 5.79 2.13 -11.62
CA PHE A 285 4.98 3.35 -11.56
C PHE A 285 4.61 3.76 -10.13
N SER A 286 4.76 2.88 -9.13
CA SER A 286 4.43 3.17 -7.72
C SER A 286 5.10 4.45 -7.17
N PRO A 287 6.40 4.70 -7.43
CA PRO A 287 7.08 5.95 -7.05
C PRO A 287 6.36 7.23 -7.52
N ILE A 288 5.73 7.20 -8.70
CA ILE A 288 5.02 8.35 -9.26
C ILE A 288 3.86 8.75 -8.35
N GLY A 289 3.13 7.75 -7.82
CA GLY A 289 2.03 8.00 -6.88
C GLY A 289 2.50 8.72 -5.61
N THR A 290 3.66 8.34 -5.08
CA THR A 290 4.27 9.01 -3.92
C THR A 290 4.67 10.45 -4.24
N VAL A 291 5.28 10.71 -5.40
CA VAL A 291 5.65 12.07 -5.82
C VAL A 291 4.41 12.94 -6.03
N CYS A 292 3.34 12.40 -6.64
CA CYS A 292 2.08 13.11 -6.78
C CYS A 292 1.42 13.41 -5.43
N SER A 293 1.46 12.47 -4.49
CA SER A 293 0.92 12.65 -3.13
C SER A 293 1.65 13.77 -2.39
N VAL A 294 2.97 13.84 -2.53
CA VAL A 294 3.81 14.92 -2.00
C VAL A 294 3.38 16.26 -2.58
N ILE A 295 3.24 16.37 -3.89
CA ILE A 295 2.82 17.61 -4.55
C ILE A 295 1.43 18.03 -4.06
N PHE A 296 0.50 17.09 -3.96
CA PHE A 296 -0.84 17.35 -3.42
C PHE A 296 -0.82 17.77 -1.95
N ALA A 297 0.01 17.15 -1.11
CA ALA A 297 0.16 17.51 0.29
C ALA A 297 0.72 18.93 0.45
N VAL A 298 1.74 19.30 -0.34
CA VAL A 298 2.28 20.67 -0.34
C VAL A 298 1.21 21.68 -0.77
N ILE A 299 0.47 21.41 -1.86
CA ILE A 299 -0.52 22.36 -2.41
C ILE A 299 -1.76 22.50 -1.51
N LYS A 300 -2.29 21.38 -0.98
CA LYS A 300 -3.56 21.36 -0.24
C LYS A 300 -3.40 21.51 1.27
N LEU A 301 -2.33 20.95 1.85
CA LEU A 301 -2.09 20.99 3.29
C LEU A 301 -1.00 22.02 3.66
N GLY A 302 -0.32 22.65 2.69
CA GLY A 302 0.73 23.63 2.96
C GLY A 302 2.00 23.02 3.57
N GLU A 303 2.19 21.70 3.45
CA GLU A 303 3.30 21.02 4.10
C GLU A 303 4.63 21.38 3.46
N SER A 304 5.62 21.74 4.27
CA SER A 304 7.00 21.92 3.83
C SER A 304 7.76 20.60 3.88
N MET A 305 8.34 20.19 2.74
CA MET A 305 9.22 19.02 2.68
C MET A 305 10.68 19.41 2.81
N SER A 306 11.39 18.71 3.68
CA SER A 306 12.84 18.85 3.83
C SER A 306 13.57 18.41 2.56
N THR A 307 14.64 19.12 2.19
CA THR A 307 15.59 18.63 1.16
C THR A 307 16.14 17.25 1.52
N GLY A 308 16.34 16.95 2.80
CA GLY A 308 16.77 15.62 3.27
C GLY A 308 15.72 14.52 3.08
N SER A 309 14.44 14.87 3.17
CA SER A 309 13.32 13.95 2.95
C SER A 309 13.22 13.54 1.48
N LEU A 310 13.47 14.50 0.58
CA LEU A 310 13.56 14.26 -0.86
C LEU A 310 14.71 13.30 -1.20
N GLY A 311 15.89 13.48 -0.58
CA GLY A 311 17.01 12.54 -0.73
C GLY A 311 16.67 11.12 -0.27
N GLY A 312 15.98 10.97 0.88
CA GLY A 312 15.51 9.67 1.36
C GLY A 312 14.51 9.00 0.40
N MET A 313 13.62 9.78 -0.21
CA MET A 313 12.67 9.29 -1.22
C MET A 313 13.38 8.77 -2.49
N PHE A 314 14.37 9.51 -3.01
CA PHE A 314 15.17 9.05 -4.15
C PHE A 314 15.93 7.75 -3.83
N LEU A 315 16.51 7.66 -2.63
CA LEU A 315 17.21 6.46 -2.17
C LEU A 315 16.26 5.25 -2.08
N MET A 316 15.05 5.47 -1.56
CA MET A 316 14.01 4.44 -1.46
C MET A 316 13.57 3.95 -2.85
N PHE A 317 13.33 4.84 -3.81
CA PHE A 317 12.95 4.46 -5.17
C PHE A 317 14.06 3.73 -5.91
N THR A 318 15.32 4.13 -5.69
CA THR A 318 16.48 3.42 -6.24
C THR A 318 16.54 1.98 -5.71
N GLY A 319 16.30 1.80 -4.41
CA GLY A 319 16.20 0.48 -3.78
C GLY A 319 15.10 -0.38 -4.38
N LEU A 320 13.90 0.20 -4.52
CA LEU A 320 12.74 -0.50 -5.09
C LEU A 320 13.01 -0.92 -6.53
N TYR A 321 13.63 -0.05 -7.33
CA TYR A 321 14.00 -0.37 -8.71
C TYR A 321 14.98 -1.55 -8.77
N LEU A 322 16.00 -1.59 -7.91
CA LEU A 322 16.95 -2.71 -7.86
C LEU A 322 16.27 -4.04 -7.50
N VAL A 323 15.34 -4.02 -6.52
CA VAL A 323 14.58 -5.22 -6.14
C VAL A 323 13.70 -5.71 -7.31
N LEU A 324 12.99 -4.78 -7.96
CA LEU A 324 12.10 -5.09 -9.08
C LEU A 324 12.88 -5.55 -10.31
N TRP A 325 13.99 -4.91 -10.63
CA TRP A 325 14.89 -5.27 -11.73
C TRP A 325 15.39 -6.70 -11.57
N ALA A 326 15.96 -7.02 -10.40
CA ALA A 326 16.46 -8.36 -10.13
C ALA A 326 15.37 -9.44 -10.20
N LYS A 327 14.13 -9.10 -9.79
CA LYS A 327 12.97 -10.00 -9.93
C LYS A 327 12.51 -10.16 -11.38
N GLY A 328 12.64 -9.13 -12.21
CA GLY A 328 12.31 -9.18 -13.63
C GLY A 328 13.25 -10.08 -14.42
N GLU A 329 14.54 -9.98 -14.14
CA GLU A 329 15.58 -10.79 -14.80
C GLU A 329 15.53 -12.26 -14.39
N GLU A 330 15.13 -12.58 -13.15
CA GLU A 330 14.94 -13.98 -12.73
C GLU A 330 13.72 -14.66 -13.38
N GLY A 331 12.74 -13.87 -13.85
CA GLY A 331 11.52 -14.38 -14.51
C GLY A 331 11.64 -14.53 -16.04
N LEU A 332 12.74 -14.06 -16.63
CA LEU A 332 13.07 -14.31 -18.03
C LEU A 332 13.88 -15.62 -18.08
N PRO A 333 13.35 -16.71 -18.68
CA PRO A 333 14.16 -17.89 -18.88
C PRO A 333 15.32 -17.49 -19.80
N ASN A 334 16.53 -17.54 -19.26
CA ASN A 334 17.75 -17.50 -20.05
C ASN A 334 17.57 -18.48 -21.21
N GLY A 335 17.68 -17.95 -22.43
CA GLY A 335 17.50 -18.72 -23.65
C GLY A 335 18.38 -19.96 -23.62
N ASN A 336 17.73 -21.12 -23.56
CA ASN A 336 18.09 -22.41 -24.15
C ASN A 336 17.15 -23.51 -23.59
N SER A 337 15.88 -23.45 -23.97
CA SER A 337 14.97 -24.62 -24.06
C SER A 337 13.61 -24.12 -24.55
N LEU A 338 13.43 -24.17 -25.87
CA LEU A 338 12.09 -24.29 -26.46
C LEU A 338 11.51 -25.66 -26.08
N GLU A 339 10.19 -25.71 -25.95
CA GLU A 339 9.32 -26.83 -25.56
C GLU A 339 9.05 -27.00 -24.06
N SER A 340 7.97 -26.34 -23.61
CA SER A 340 6.89 -26.96 -22.83
C SER A 340 5.85 -25.89 -22.52
N GLU A 341 4.81 -25.85 -23.35
CA GLU A 341 3.56 -25.16 -23.12
C GLU A 341 2.81 -25.84 -21.95
N PHE A 342 2.15 -25.04 -21.10
CA PHE A 342 1.46 -25.43 -19.85
C PHE A 342 2.34 -25.94 -18.71
N ASP A 343 2.81 -25.00 -17.86
CA ASP A 343 2.84 -25.33 -16.42
C ASP A 343 2.51 -24.12 -15.53
N ILE A 344 1.71 -24.42 -14.50
CA ILE A 344 1.10 -23.49 -13.56
C ILE A 344 2.12 -23.25 -12.44
N GLU A 345 3.19 -22.51 -12.72
CA GLU A 345 4.10 -22.01 -11.68
C GLU A 345 4.57 -20.60 -12.06
N ARG A 346 3.74 -19.60 -11.77
CA ARG A 346 4.24 -18.23 -11.58
C ARG A 346 4.27 -17.93 -10.08
N PRO A 347 5.36 -17.34 -9.56
CA PRO A 347 5.46 -17.03 -8.14
C PRO A 347 4.34 -16.05 -7.76
N LEU A 348 3.49 -16.50 -6.84
CA LEU A 348 2.23 -15.87 -6.38
C LEU A 348 2.42 -14.57 -5.57
N LEU A 349 3.61 -13.98 -5.60
CA LEU A 349 3.90 -12.69 -4.96
C LEU A 349 3.88 -11.60 -6.04
N CYS A 350 2.67 -11.21 -6.44
CA CYS A 350 2.39 -9.91 -7.06
C CYS A 350 1.82 -8.98 -6.01
#